data_AF-A0A7Y4YU22-F1
#
_entry.id   AF-A0A7Y4YU22-F1
#
_cell.length_a   1.000
_cell.length_b   1.000
_cell.length_c   1.000
_cell.angle_alpha   90.00
_cell.angle_beta   90.00
_cell.angle_gamma   90.00
#
_symmetry.space_group_name_H-M   'P 1'
#
loop_
_entity.id
_entity.type
_entity.pdbx_description
1 polymer ?
#
loop_
_entity_poly.entity_id
_entity_poly.type
_entity_poly.pdbx_seq_one_letter_code
_entity_poly.pdbx_strand_id
1 'polypeptide(L)'
;MSLHGCEHSFEELALDVFPVHLASLINSLRRPLSLRIFLDNSVLIPTLPGCYVISQQETPIYVGIAKNMRRRIQDHLSGDPSRANLAVRMAAKEVGVKLLAIKKHPQFVPTFESAKNNLLNCGVSWVDIENPLEMYIFEPYCAMKLNTCEYNFFDTLQILHPKNIRGHNTVEPTR
;
A
#
# COMPACT_ATOMS: atom_id res chain seq x y z
N MET A 1 19.35 18.46 12.13
CA MET A 1 18.90 17.10 12.53
C MET A 1 18.20 16.48 11.34
N SER A 2 18.47 15.22 11.03
CA SER A 2 17.78 14.50 9.97
C SER A 2 16.35 14.15 10.40
N LEU A 3 15.37 14.37 9.52
CA LEU A 3 13.99 13.98 9.78
C LEU A 3 13.87 12.46 9.70
N HIS A 4 13.41 11.81 10.77
CA HIS A 4 13.34 10.34 10.89
C HIS A 4 14.67 9.61 10.59
N GLY A 5 15.81 10.25 10.85
CA GLY A 5 17.13 9.65 10.58
C GLY A 5 17.43 9.47 9.08
N CYS A 6 16.72 10.17 8.18
CA CYS A 6 17.03 10.16 6.76
C CYS A 6 18.31 10.97 6.50
N GLU A 7 19.33 10.33 5.95
CA GLU A 7 20.63 10.95 5.65
C GLU A 7 20.61 11.79 4.36
N HIS A 8 19.54 11.67 3.57
CA HIS A 8 19.36 12.36 2.31
C HIS A 8 18.45 13.58 2.46
N SER A 9 18.79 14.66 1.75
CA SER A 9 17.88 15.75 1.41
C SER A 9 16.76 15.27 0.47
N PHE A 10 15.71 16.07 0.32
CA PHE A 10 14.63 15.73 -0.61
C PHE A 10 15.13 15.70 -2.07
N GLU A 11 16.06 16.60 -2.43
CA GLU A 11 16.67 16.67 -3.74
C GLU A 11 17.48 15.41 -4.05
N GLU A 12 18.34 14.97 -3.12
CA GLU A 12 19.09 13.71 -3.26
C GLU A 12 18.13 12.50 -3.34
N LEU A 13 17.07 12.50 -2.53
CA LEU A 13 16.04 11.46 -2.62
C LEU A 13 15.42 11.41 -4.01
N ALA A 14 14.99 12.55 -4.55
CA ALA A 14 14.27 12.62 -5.82
C ALA A 14 15.16 12.35 -7.04
N LEU A 15 16.42 12.80 -7.01
CA LEU A 15 17.33 12.77 -8.15
C LEU A 15 18.25 11.54 -8.16
N ASP A 16 18.63 11.02 -7.00
CA ASP A 16 19.67 9.98 -6.89
C ASP A 16 19.12 8.68 -6.31
N VAL A 17 18.34 8.74 -5.22
CA VAL A 17 17.92 7.54 -4.47
C VAL A 17 16.69 6.88 -5.10
N PHE A 18 15.60 7.62 -5.31
CA PHE A 18 14.35 7.06 -5.84
C PHE A 18 14.48 6.46 -7.24
N PRO A 19 15.27 7.02 -8.18
CA PRO A 19 15.51 6.35 -9.46
C PRO A 19 16.16 4.97 -9.32
N VAL A 20 17.05 4.78 -8.34
CA VAL A 20 17.68 3.47 -8.07
C VAL A 20 16.65 2.47 -7.54
N HIS A 21 15.80 2.89 -6.59
CA HIS A 21 14.71 2.05 -6.08
C HIS A 21 13.72 1.68 -7.18
N LEU A 22 13.34 2.65 -8.02
CA LEU A 22 12.45 2.42 -9.14
C LEU A 22 13.05 1.43 -10.15
N ALA A 23 14.35 1.55 -10.46
CA ALA A 23 15.02 0.60 -11.35
C ALA A 23 15.02 -0.83 -10.78
N SER A 24 15.30 -0.97 -9.47
CA SER A 24 15.21 -2.26 -8.77
C SER A 24 13.80 -2.85 -8.84
N LEU A 25 12.79 -2.02 -8.57
CA LEU A 25 11.38 -2.40 -8.63
C LEU A 25 10.92 -2.76 -10.06
N ILE A 26 11.35 -2.04 -11.08
CA ILE A 26 11.08 -2.35 -12.50
C ILE A 26 11.71 -3.70 -12.87
N ASN A 27 12.91 -4.00 -12.38
CA ASN A 27 13.50 -5.32 -12.60
C ASN A 27 12.68 -6.42 -11.91
N SER A 28 12.20 -6.18 -10.69
CA SER A 28 11.29 -7.08 -9.97
C SER A 28 9.95 -7.27 -10.69
N LEU A 29 9.43 -6.23 -11.36
CA LEU A 29 8.21 -6.27 -12.17
C LEU A 29 8.31 -7.15 -13.41
N ARG A 30 9.52 -7.50 -13.88
CA ARG A 30 9.69 -8.43 -15.02
C ARG A 30 9.31 -9.86 -14.67
N ARG A 31 9.27 -10.21 -13.39
CA ARG A 31 8.93 -11.54 -12.88
C ARG A 31 8.10 -11.41 -11.60
N PRO A 32 6.88 -10.86 -11.68
CA PRO A 32 6.06 -10.65 -10.51
C PRO A 32 5.63 -11.99 -9.92
N LEU A 33 5.55 -12.05 -8.59
CA LEU A 33 5.01 -13.23 -7.92
C LEU A 33 3.49 -13.20 -7.94
N SER A 34 2.83 -14.32 -8.17
CA SER A 34 1.37 -14.38 -8.10
C SER A 34 0.90 -14.07 -6.68
N LEU A 35 -0.11 -13.21 -6.52
CA LEU A 35 -0.72 -12.95 -5.21
C LEU A 35 -1.32 -14.20 -4.56
N ARG A 36 -1.65 -15.25 -5.33
CA ARG A 36 -2.14 -16.53 -4.78
C ARG A 36 -1.16 -17.15 -3.80
N ILE A 37 0.14 -16.95 -3.98
CA ILE A 37 1.14 -17.54 -3.09
C ILE A 37 1.02 -16.99 -1.67
N PHE A 38 0.40 -15.83 -1.46
CA PHE A 38 0.21 -15.22 -0.15
C PHE A 38 -0.95 -15.84 0.64
N LEU A 39 -1.76 -16.69 0.00
CA LEU A 39 -2.76 -17.53 0.65
C LEU A 39 -2.12 -18.77 1.29
N ASP A 40 -0.99 -19.21 0.75
CA ASP A 40 -0.24 -20.35 1.25
C ASP A 40 0.92 -19.85 2.12
N ASN A 41 0.97 -20.27 3.38
CA ASN A 41 2.03 -19.87 4.30
C ASN A 41 3.39 -20.55 3.98
N SER A 42 3.49 -21.27 2.87
CA SER A 42 4.66 -22.04 2.44
C SER A 42 5.80 -21.22 1.84
N VAL A 43 5.55 -19.97 1.40
CA VAL A 43 6.58 -19.15 0.71
C VAL A 43 7.21 -18.11 1.64
N LEU A 44 8.55 -18.01 1.59
CA LEU A 44 9.35 -16.97 2.23
C LEU A 44 9.15 -15.61 1.53
N ILE A 45 8.06 -14.93 1.88
CA ILE A 45 7.80 -13.55 1.46
C ILE A 45 8.54 -12.58 2.39
N PRO A 46 9.18 -11.50 1.94
CA PRO A 46 9.88 -10.60 2.84
C PRO A 46 8.96 -9.93 3.87
N THR A 47 9.39 -9.96 5.13
CA THR A 47 8.79 -9.20 6.24
C THR A 47 9.40 -7.81 6.40
N LEU A 48 10.25 -7.42 5.44
CA LEU A 48 11.01 -6.19 5.44
C LEU A 48 10.12 -4.96 5.17
N PRO A 49 10.54 -3.77 5.62
CA PRO A 49 9.94 -2.52 5.20
C PRO A 49 10.23 -2.26 3.72
N GLY A 50 9.27 -1.68 3.00
CA GLY A 50 9.49 -1.33 1.61
C GLY A 50 8.24 -0.93 0.85
N CYS A 51 8.40 -0.91 -0.47
CA CYS A 51 7.38 -0.57 -1.45
C CYS A 51 7.06 -1.79 -2.32
N TYR A 52 5.77 -2.05 -2.53
CA TYR A 52 5.29 -3.11 -3.42
C TYR A 52 4.36 -2.54 -4.48
N VAL A 53 4.31 -3.24 -5.63
CA VAL A 53 3.46 -2.94 -6.76
C VAL A 53 2.61 -4.16 -7.03
N ILE A 54 1.29 -3.97 -7.12
CA ILE A 54 0.37 -4.97 -7.66
C ILE A 54 0.16 -4.67 -9.14
N SER A 55 0.32 -5.68 -9.98
CA SER A 55 0.16 -5.59 -11.43
C SER A 55 -0.88 -6.57 -11.95
N GLN A 56 -1.71 -6.12 -12.87
CA GLN A 56 -2.67 -6.95 -13.60
C GLN A 56 -2.17 -7.10 -15.04
N GLN A 57 -1.91 -8.33 -15.48
CA GLN A 57 -1.42 -8.59 -16.85
C GLN A 57 -0.25 -7.68 -17.23
N GLU A 58 0.80 -7.66 -16.40
CA GLU A 58 2.01 -6.82 -16.54
C GLU A 58 1.81 -5.30 -16.35
N THR A 59 0.57 -4.82 -16.27
CA THR A 59 0.27 -3.41 -16.04
C THR A 59 0.23 -3.11 -14.54
N PRO A 60 1.09 -2.22 -14.00
CA PRO A 60 0.96 -1.75 -12.62
C PRO A 60 -0.40 -1.10 -12.39
N ILE A 61 -1.12 -1.52 -11.35
CA ILE A 61 -2.43 -0.94 -11.00
C ILE A 61 -2.42 -0.27 -9.63
N TYR A 62 -1.49 -0.65 -8.75
CA TYR A 62 -1.44 -0.13 -7.39
C TYR A 62 -0.03 -0.19 -6.83
N VAL A 63 0.39 0.90 -6.18
CA VAL A 63 1.61 1.00 -5.38
C VAL A 63 1.21 1.05 -3.91
N GLY A 64 1.94 0.36 -3.05
CA GLY A 64 1.74 0.45 -1.61
C GLY A 64 3.05 0.36 -0.85
N ILE A 65 3.08 0.94 0.35
CA ILE A 65 4.20 0.78 1.28
C ILE A 65 3.78 0.07 2.57
N ALA A 66 4.75 -0.53 3.25
CA ALA A 66 4.54 -1.12 4.57
C ALA A 66 5.85 -1.33 5.32
N LYS A 67 5.79 -1.28 6.66
CA LYS A 67 6.88 -1.79 7.52
C LYS A 67 7.00 -3.31 7.52
N ASN A 68 5.93 -4.00 7.11
CA ASN A 68 5.87 -5.45 6.95
C ASN A 68 5.07 -5.72 5.67
N MET A 69 5.78 -5.84 4.54
CA MET A 69 5.16 -6.01 3.22
C MET A 69 4.33 -7.28 3.13
N ARG A 70 4.82 -8.41 3.65
CA ARG A 70 4.05 -9.67 3.71
C ARG A 70 2.67 -9.44 4.32
N ARG A 71 2.61 -8.86 5.51
CA ARG A 71 1.34 -8.65 6.21
C ARG A 71 0.43 -7.71 5.42
N ARG A 72 0.97 -6.62 4.88
CA ARG A 72 0.14 -5.65 4.15
C ARG A 72 -0.41 -6.22 2.84
N ILE A 73 0.38 -7.03 2.13
CA ILE A 73 -0.08 -7.71 0.92
C ILE A 73 -1.17 -8.73 1.26
N GLN A 74 -1.02 -9.50 2.34
CA GLN A 74 -2.08 -10.41 2.82
C GLN A 74 -3.35 -9.67 3.23
N ASP A 75 -3.23 -8.50 3.85
CA ASP A 75 -4.38 -7.68 4.24
C ASP A 75 -5.25 -7.27 3.04
N HIS A 76 -4.67 -7.09 1.84
CA HIS A 76 -5.43 -6.83 0.60
C HIS A 76 -6.29 -8.01 0.14
N LEU A 77 -5.93 -9.23 0.54
CA LEU A 77 -6.66 -10.46 0.23
C LEU A 77 -7.66 -10.84 1.33
N SER A 78 -7.64 -10.13 2.47
CA SER A 78 -8.50 -10.43 3.60
C SER A 78 -9.98 -10.14 3.30
N GLY A 79 -10.87 -10.88 3.97
CA GLY A 79 -12.31 -10.61 3.92
C GLY A 79 -12.74 -9.39 4.74
N ASP A 80 -11.81 -8.65 5.35
CA ASP A 80 -12.08 -7.46 6.15
C ASP A 80 -11.91 -6.18 5.30
N PRO A 81 -13.01 -5.49 4.93
CA PRO A 81 -12.93 -4.26 4.13
C PRO A 81 -12.22 -3.08 4.80
N SER A 82 -11.90 -3.16 6.09
CA SER A 82 -11.07 -2.14 6.76
C SER A 82 -9.58 -2.32 6.46
N ARG A 83 -9.17 -3.52 6.02
CA ARG A 83 -7.79 -3.88 5.71
C ARG A 83 -7.54 -3.96 4.20
N ALA A 84 -8.53 -4.41 3.45
CA ALA A 84 -8.47 -4.60 2.00
C ALA A 84 -8.83 -3.34 1.18
N ASN A 85 -8.13 -2.23 1.42
CA ASN A 85 -8.46 -0.93 0.81
C ASN A 85 -8.45 -0.95 -0.73
N LEU A 86 -7.57 -1.73 -1.37
CA LEU A 86 -7.54 -1.82 -2.84
C LEU A 86 -8.82 -2.49 -3.37
N ALA A 87 -9.25 -3.61 -2.78
CA ALA A 87 -10.49 -4.28 -3.19
C ALA A 87 -11.74 -3.39 -2.99
N VAL A 88 -11.77 -2.57 -1.92
CA VAL A 88 -12.86 -1.58 -1.73
C VAL A 88 -12.85 -0.51 -2.83
N ARG A 89 -11.67 -0.06 -3.28
CA ARG A 89 -11.54 0.91 -4.37
C ARG A 89 -11.97 0.32 -5.71
N MET A 90 -11.57 -0.91 -6.01
CA MET A 90 -12.00 -1.64 -7.19
C MET A 90 -13.53 -1.81 -7.21
N ALA A 91 -14.14 -2.21 -6.09
CA ALA A 91 -15.59 -2.32 -5.95
C ALA A 91 -16.31 -0.97 -6.14
N ALA A 92 -15.77 0.12 -5.57
CA ALA A 92 -16.34 1.46 -5.75
C ALA A 92 -16.30 1.90 -7.23
N LYS A 93 -15.20 1.62 -7.92
CA LYS A 93 -15.03 1.90 -9.35
C LYS A 93 -16.01 1.09 -10.19
N GLU A 94 -16.11 -0.22 -9.94
CA GLU A 94 -17.00 -1.13 -10.67
C GLU A 94 -18.47 -0.70 -10.56
N VAL A 95 -18.90 -0.29 -9.37
CA VAL A 95 -20.27 0.20 -9.12
C VAL A 95 -20.47 1.64 -9.63
N GLY A 96 -19.41 2.41 -9.83
CA GLY A 96 -19.50 3.81 -10.25
C GLY A 96 -19.90 4.77 -9.13
N VAL A 97 -19.53 4.48 -7.87
CA VAL A 97 -19.86 5.31 -6.70
C VAL A 97 -18.59 5.78 -5.97
N LYS A 98 -18.74 6.82 -5.14
CA LYS A 98 -17.64 7.34 -4.30
C LYS A 98 -17.20 6.30 -3.25
N LEU A 99 -15.90 6.29 -2.91
CA LEU A 99 -15.32 5.37 -1.91
C LEU A 99 -16.01 5.45 -0.53
N LEU A 100 -16.47 6.62 -0.12
CA LEU A 100 -17.18 6.80 1.17
C LEU A 100 -18.60 6.20 1.16
N ALA A 101 -19.19 6.02 -0.02
CA ALA A 101 -20.56 5.52 -0.18
C ALA A 101 -20.62 4.01 -0.42
N ILE A 102 -19.56 3.42 -0.97
CA ILE A 102 -19.59 2.02 -1.45
C ILE A 102 -19.96 1.03 -0.35
N LYS A 103 -19.44 1.16 0.88
CA LYS A 103 -19.70 0.18 1.96
C LYS A 103 -21.18 0.07 2.38
N LYS A 104 -21.99 1.07 2.05
CA LYS A 104 -23.46 1.08 2.31
C LYS A 104 -24.27 0.68 1.08
N HIS A 105 -23.62 0.48 -0.06
CA HIS A 105 -24.28 0.18 -1.33
C HIS A 105 -24.71 -1.29 -1.37
N PRO A 106 -25.91 -1.63 -1.88
CA PRO A 106 -26.39 -3.03 -1.95
C PRO A 106 -25.46 -3.98 -2.72
N GLN A 107 -24.77 -3.46 -3.74
CA GLN A 107 -23.82 -4.23 -4.56
C GLN A 107 -22.43 -4.38 -3.93
N PHE A 108 -22.19 -3.85 -2.72
CA PHE A 108 -20.85 -3.82 -2.14
C PHE A 108 -20.26 -5.22 -1.94
N VAL A 109 -20.99 -6.11 -1.27
CA VAL A 109 -20.50 -7.45 -0.94
C VAL A 109 -20.10 -8.24 -2.20
N PRO A 110 -20.96 -8.39 -3.23
CA PRO A 110 -20.58 -9.14 -4.42
C PRO A 110 -19.43 -8.50 -5.20
N THR A 111 -19.38 -7.17 -5.31
CA THR A 111 -18.30 -6.46 -6.04
C THR A 111 -16.97 -6.47 -5.28
N PHE A 112 -17.00 -6.42 -3.95
CA PHE A 112 -15.82 -6.57 -3.10
C PHE A 112 -15.21 -7.97 -3.21
N GLU A 113 -16.03 -9.02 -3.19
CA GLU A 113 -15.55 -10.39 -3.37
C GLU A 113 -15.04 -10.63 -4.80
N SER A 114 -15.72 -10.07 -5.82
CA SER A 114 -15.23 -10.05 -7.20
C SER A 114 -13.84 -9.39 -7.30
N ALA A 115 -13.68 -8.20 -6.70
CA ALA A 115 -12.41 -7.48 -6.67
C ALA A 115 -11.29 -8.28 -5.99
N LYS A 116 -11.56 -8.93 -4.85
CA LYS A 116 -10.59 -9.80 -4.18
C LYS A 116 -10.18 -10.98 -5.06
N ASN A 117 -11.13 -11.63 -5.72
CA ASN A 117 -10.85 -12.71 -6.64
C ASN A 117 -10.02 -12.25 -7.84
N ASN A 118 -10.25 -11.02 -8.32
CA ASN A 118 -9.42 -10.41 -9.36
C ASN A 118 -7.99 -10.16 -8.88
N LEU A 119 -7.80 -9.69 -7.64
CA LEU A 119 -6.48 -9.51 -7.04
C LEU A 119 -5.70 -10.82 -6.93
N LEU A 120 -6.36 -11.95 -6.71
CA LEU A 120 -5.67 -13.26 -6.72
C LEU A 120 -5.03 -13.60 -8.06
N ASN A 121 -5.51 -13.03 -9.17
CA ASN A 121 -4.93 -13.25 -10.49
C ASN A 121 -3.87 -12.20 -10.85
N CYS A 122 -3.58 -11.26 -9.94
CA CYS A 122 -2.58 -10.23 -10.13
C CYS A 122 -1.19 -10.71 -9.65
N GLY A 123 -0.15 -10.05 -10.17
CA GLY A 123 1.22 -10.18 -9.73
C GLY A 123 1.56 -9.15 -8.66
N VAL A 124 2.60 -9.43 -7.87
CA VAL A 124 3.21 -8.51 -6.92
C VAL A 124 4.72 -8.53 -7.04
N SER A 125 5.30 -7.33 -7.02
CA SER A 125 6.75 -7.07 -7.02
C SER A 125 7.06 -6.05 -5.94
N TRP A 126 8.29 -6.02 -5.45
CA TRP A 126 8.66 -5.12 -4.36
C TRP A 126 10.13 -4.72 -4.41
N VAL A 127 10.46 -3.69 -3.63
CA VAL A 127 11.80 -3.23 -3.28
C VAL A 127 11.83 -2.90 -1.79
N ASP A 128 12.89 -3.31 -1.11
CA ASP A 128 13.08 -3.03 0.31
C ASP A 128 13.57 -1.59 0.50
N ILE A 129 12.96 -0.86 1.43
CA ILE A 129 13.32 0.52 1.77
C ILE A 129 13.22 0.67 3.28
N GLU A 130 14.37 0.79 3.95
CA GLU A 130 14.42 0.77 5.42
C GLU A 130 14.01 2.10 6.05
N ASN A 131 14.45 3.23 5.47
CA ASN A 131 14.18 4.53 6.04
C ASN A 131 12.68 4.88 5.90
N PRO A 132 11.96 5.19 7.01
CA PRO A 132 10.53 5.45 6.94
C PRO A 132 10.13 6.68 6.12
N LEU A 133 10.94 7.75 6.15
CA LEU A 133 10.65 8.98 5.41
C LEU A 133 10.83 8.73 3.91
N GLU A 134 11.95 8.11 3.55
CA GLU A 134 12.26 7.69 2.18
C GLU A 134 11.16 6.80 1.61
N MET A 135 10.77 5.74 2.32
CA MET A 135 9.68 4.84 1.92
C MET A 135 8.36 5.62 1.73
N TYR A 136 8.04 6.54 2.64
CA TYR A 136 6.80 7.31 2.59
C TYR A 136 6.71 8.23 1.37
N ILE A 137 7.82 8.90 1.04
CA ILE A 137 7.88 9.82 -0.11
C ILE A 137 8.03 9.01 -1.43
N PHE A 138 8.65 7.83 -1.38
CA PHE A 138 8.80 6.99 -2.56
C PHE A 138 7.45 6.48 -3.11
N GLU A 139 6.45 6.24 -2.26
CA GLU A 139 5.13 5.76 -2.70
C GLU A 139 4.47 6.66 -3.78
N PRO A 140 4.27 7.98 -3.55
CA PRO A 140 3.73 8.86 -4.58
C PRO A 140 4.67 9.03 -5.78
N TYR A 141 5.99 9.09 -5.57
CA TYR A 141 6.95 9.14 -6.67
C TYR A 141 6.80 7.92 -7.59
N CYS A 142 6.73 6.73 -7.02
CA CYS A 142 6.58 5.48 -7.75
C CYS A 142 5.21 5.40 -8.44
N ALA A 143 4.13 5.78 -7.75
CA ALA A 143 2.78 5.79 -8.33
C ALA A 143 2.68 6.72 -9.55
N MET A 144 3.34 7.89 -9.52
CA MET A 144 3.42 8.78 -10.66
C MET A 144 4.21 8.17 -11.83
N LYS A 145 5.36 7.54 -11.53
CA LYS A 145 6.22 6.93 -12.56
C LYS A 145 5.58 5.71 -13.23
N LEU A 146 4.76 4.96 -12.49
CA LEU A 146 4.06 3.77 -12.97
C LEU A 146 2.62 4.03 -13.43
N ASN A 147 2.15 5.30 -13.37
CA ASN A 147 0.82 5.72 -13.78
C ASN A 147 -0.33 4.93 -13.10
N THR A 148 -0.24 4.69 -11.79
CA THR A 148 -1.22 3.90 -11.04
C THR A 148 -2.35 4.74 -10.43
N CYS A 149 -2.61 5.93 -11.00
CA CYS A 149 -3.58 6.92 -10.50
C CYS A 149 -5.03 6.41 -10.45
N GLU A 150 -5.31 5.29 -11.12
CA GLU A 150 -6.61 4.62 -11.05
C GLU A 150 -6.98 4.17 -9.63
N TYR A 151 -6.02 3.67 -8.86
CA TYR A 151 -6.26 3.15 -7.51
C TYR A 151 -5.37 3.79 -6.43
N ASN A 152 -4.30 4.48 -6.79
CA ASN A 152 -3.51 5.31 -5.88
C ASN A 152 -4.07 6.74 -5.80
N PHE A 153 -4.44 7.18 -4.59
CA PHE A 153 -4.95 8.53 -4.34
C PHE A 153 -4.40 9.07 -3.02
N PHE A 154 -3.53 10.06 -3.07
CA PHE A 154 -2.86 10.63 -1.90
C PHE A 154 -3.65 11.84 -1.37
N ASP A 155 -4.73 11.57 -0.63
CA ASP A 155 -5.49 12.61 0.09
C ASP A 155 -5.19 12.57 1.59
N THR A 156 -5.60 13.61 2.32
CA THR A 156 -5.36 13.71 3.77
C THR A 156 -6.05 12.60 4.57
N LEU A 157 -7.03 11.89 4.01
CA LEU A 157 -7.67 10.74 4.68
C LEU A 157 -6.81 9.46 4.58
N GLN A 158 -5.93 9.34 3.57
CA GLN A 158 -4.87 8.32 3.59
C GLN A 158 -3.75 8.64 4.60
N ILE A 159 -3.53 9.92 4.91
CA ILE A 159 -2.43 10.39 5.78
C ILE A 159 -2.87 10.38 7.26
N LEU A 160 -4.16 10.51 7.55
CA LEU A 160 -4.71 10.57 8.90
C LEU A 160 -5.11 9.19 9.43
N HIS A 161 -4.11 8.41 9.83
CA HIS A 161 -4.25 7.49 10.97
C HIS A 161 -3.23 7.87 12.05
N PRO A 162 -3.44 8.97 12.80
CA PRO A 162 -2.79 9.10 14.08
C PRO A 162 -3.30 7.93 14.94
N LYS A 163 -2.42 6.97 15.24
CA LYS A 163 -2.64 6.04 16.33
C LYS A 163 -3.08 6.86 17.54
N ASN A 164 -4.20 6.50 18.13
CA ASN A 164 -4.67 7.04 19.41
C ASN A 164 -3.48 7.35 20.33
N ILE A 165 -3.14 8.63 20.46
CA ILE A 165 -2.38 9.11 21.60
C ILE A 165 -3.34 8.89 22.75
N ARG A 166 -3.20 7.76 23.45
CA ARG A 166 -3.87 7.54 24.73
C ARG A 166 -3.45 8.72 25.59
N GLY A 167 -4.41 9.61 25.85
CA GLY A 167 -4.22 10.76 26.70
C GLY A 167 -3.59 10.32 28.01
N HIS A 168 -2.56 11.05 28.40
CA HIS A 168 -2.04 11.08 29.75
C HIS A 168 -3.20 11.08 30.74
N ASN A 169 -3.23 10.07 31.62
CA ASN A 169 -3.94 10.20 32.88
C ASN A 169 -3.31 11.38 33.62
N THR A 170 -3.99 12.51 33.60
CA THR A 170 -3.79 13.60 34.55
C THR A 170 -4.13 13.04 35.94
N VAL A 171 -3.13 13.01 36.80
CA VAL A 171 -3.30 12.81 38.24
C VAL A 171 -4.06 14.03 38.77
N GLU A 172 -5.29 13.84 39.26
CA GLU A 172 -5.96 14.85 40.07
C GLU A 172 -5.37 14.84 41.49
N PRO A 173 -5.23 16.00 42.14
CA PRO A 173 -4.73 16.09 43.50
C PRO A 173 -5.81 15.66 44.50
N THR A 174 -5.39 14.81 45.44
CA THR A 174 -6.12 14.45 46.65
C THR A 174 -6.59 15.70 47.41
N ARG A 175 -7.88 15.70 47.77
CA ARG A 175 -8.39 16.45 48.92
C ARG A 175 -8.77 15.48 50.02
#